data_AF-A0A5M8RUA8-F1
#
_entry.id   AF-A0A5M8RUA8-F1
#
_cell.length_a   1.000
_cell.length_b   1.000
_cell.length_c   1.000
_cell.angle_alpha   90.00
_cell.angle_beta   90.00
_cell.angle_gamma   90.00
#
_symmetry.space_group_name_H-M   'P 1'
#
loop_
_entity.id
_entity.type
_entity.pdbx_description
1 polymer ?
#
loop_
_entity_poly.entity_id
_entity_poly.type
_entity_poly.pdbx_seq_one_letter_code
_entity_poly.pdbx_strand_id
1 'polypeptide(L)' 'MSNNEKLLSALNQFKNSARDISELWQQVDEKTARNLCDDYPFPNDFDEVVYKIEDWVLTQQKLI' A
#
# COMPACT_ATOMS: atom_id res chain seq x y z
N MET A 1 6.01 17.75 16.59
CA MET A 1 6.36 16.38 16.18
C MET A 1 7.82 16.31 15.78
N SER A 2 8.55 15.33 16.34
CA SER A 2 9.90 14.94 15.93
C SER A 2 9.89 14.35 14.51
N ASN A 3 11.07 14.25 13.89
CA ASN A 3 11.18 13.59 12.58
C ASN A 3 10.79 12.11 12.64
N ASN A 4 11.03 11.44 13.77
CA ASN A 4 10.64 10.03 13.97
C ASN A 4 9.11 9.88 13.99
N GLU A 5 8.39 10.77 14.69
CA GLU A 5 6.92 10.77 14.71
C GLU A 5 6.34 11.05 13.31
N LYS A 6 6.94 11.99 12.57
CA LYS A 6 6.54 12.27 11.18
C LYS A 6 6.76 11.06 10.27
N LEU A 7 7.89 10.36 10.43
CA LEU A 7 8.20 9.15 9.66
C LEU A 7 7.22 8.02 9.99
N LEU A 8 6.94 7.76 11.27
CA LEU A 8 5.96 6.75 11.69
C LEU A 8 4.55 7.06 11.17
N SER A 9 4.17 8.35 11.15
CA SER A 9 2.90 8.78 10.58
C SER A 9 2.85 8.52 9.07
N ALA A 10 3.90 8.89 8.33
CA ALA A 10 3.99 8.66 6.89
C ALA A 10 3.99 7.15 6.55
N LEU A 11 4.69 6.32 7.31
CA LEU A 11 4.68 4.86 7.14
C LEU A 11 3.29 4.26 7.34
N ASN A 12 2.56 4.72 8.37
CA ASN A 12 1.18 4.28 8.59
C ASN A 12 0.25 4.70 7.46
N GLN A 13 0.39 5.93 6.95
CA GLN A 13 -0.40 6.40 5.82
C GLN A 13 -0.11 5.57 4.57
N PHE A 14 1.15 5.29 4.27
CA PHE A 14 1.53 4.45 3.15
C PHE A 14 0.91 3.05 3.24
N LYS A 15 1.02 2.41 4.40
CA LYS A 15 0.40 1.11 4.68
C LYS A 15 -1.11 1.12 4.42
N ASN A 16 -1.82 2.08 5.02
CA ASN A 16 -3.26 2.15 4.91
C ASN A 16 -3.70 2.44 3.47
N SER A 17 -3.03 3.37 2.77
CA SER A 17 -3.34 3.67 1.38
C SER A 17 -3.08 2.48 0.45
N ALA A 18 -2.02 1.70 0.68
CA ALA A 18 -1.77 0.49 -0.10
C ALA A 18 -2.92 -0.52 0.05
N ARG A 19 -3.40 -0.73 1.29
CA ARG A 19 -4.55 -1.59 1.59
C ARG A 19 -5.84 -1.07 0.94
N ASP A 20 -6.15 0.21 1.12
CA ASP A 20 -7.33 0.84 0.55
C ASP A 20 -7.36 0.72 -0.98
N ILE A 21 -6.21 0.93 -1.64
CA ILE A 21 -6.11 0.78 -3.10
C ILE A 21 -6.39 -0.67 -3.50
N SER A 22 -5.83 -1.68 -2.81
CA SER A 22 -6.08 -3.09 -3.15
C SER A 22 -7.56 -3.43 -3.04
N GLU A 23 -8.22 -3.00 -1.96
CA GLU A 23 -9.65 -3.23 -1.77
C GLU A 23 -10.51 -2.52 -2.82
N LEU A 24 -10.20 -1.25 -3.12
CA LEU A 24 -10.94 -0.46 -4.11
C LEU A 24 -10.71 -0.97 -5.53
N TRP A 25 -9.49 -1.41 -5.85
CA TRP A 25 -9.15 -1.94 -7.17
C TRP A 25 -9.99 -3.15 -7.54
N GLN A 26 -10.32 -4.00 -6.57
CA GLN A 26 -11.21 -5.16 -6.77
C GLN A 26 -12.70 -4.78 -6.89
N GLN A 27 -13.07 -3.55 -6.52
CA GLN A 27 -14.46 -3.07 -6.45
C GLN A 27 -14.83 -2.09 -7.55
N VAL A 28 -13.87 -1.67 -8.39
CA VAL A 28 -14.15 -0.74 -9.48
C VAL A 28 -15.06 -1.37 -10.54
N ASP A 29 -15.87 -0.55 -11.20
CA ASP A 29 -16.71 -1.01 -12.30
C ASP A 29 -15.88 -1.42 -13.52
N GLU A 30 -16.47 -2.23 -14.41
CA GLU A 30 -15.77 -2.79 -15.57
C GLU A 30 -15.18 -1.72 -16.52
N LYS A 31 -15.83 -0.55 -16.66
CA LYS A 31 -15.30 0.53 -17.49
C LYS A 31 -14.03 1.09 -16.85
N THR A 32 -14.03 1.28 -15.54
CA THR A 32 -12.84 1.72 -14.79
C THR A 32 -11.74 0.66 -14.85
N ALA A 33 -12.05 -0.61 -14.60
CA ALA A 33 -11.08 -1.71 -14.66
C ALA A 33 -10.36 -1.79 -16.01
N ARG A 34 -11.09 -1.65 -17.13
CA ARG A 34 -10.50 -1.63 -18.49
C ARG A 34 -9.59 -0.43 -18.77
N ASN A 35 -9.73 0.66 -18.02
CA ASN A 35 -8.90 1.85 -18.16
C ASN A 35 -7.68 1.84 -17.23
N LEU A 36 -7.69 1.01 -16.19
CA LEU A 36 -6.54 0.81 -15.34
C LEU A 36 -5.46 0.08 -16.14
N CYS A 37 -4.24 0.62 -16.11
CA CYS A 37 -3.12 0.04 -16.82
C CYS A 37 -2.44 -1.02 -15.95
N ASP A 38 -2.33 -2.23 -16.47
CA ASP A 38 -1.58 -3.33 -15.85
C ASP A 38 -0.07 -3.25 -16.13
N ASP A 39 0.48 -2.09 -16.50
CA ASP A 39 1.93 -1.80 -16.49
C ASP A 39 2.50 -1.77 -15.05
N TYR A 40 1.96 -2.63 -14.20
CA TYR A 40 2.32 -2.89 -12.85
C TYR A 40 3.79 -3.34 -12.81
N PRO A 41 4.67 -2.59 -12.12
CA PRO A 41 6.11 -2.76 -12.27
C PRO A 41 6.68 -3.90 -11.43
N PHE A 42 5.87 -4.53 -10.56
CA PHE A 42 6.34 -5.56 -9.65
C PHE A 42 6.04 -6.95 -10.21
N PRO A 43 6.91 -7.94 -9.93
CA PRO A 43 6.72 -9.32 -10.37
C PRO A 43 5.66 -10.08 -9.55
N ASN A 44 5.24 -9.54 -8.40
CA ASN A 44 4.22 -10.11 -7.53
C ASN A 44 2.83 -9.61 -7.94
N ASP A 45 1.74 -10.20 -7.46
CA ASP A 45 0.45 -9.52 -7.57
C ASP A 45 0.37 -8.35 -6.58
N PHE A 46 -0.58 -7.44 -6.82
CA PHE A 46 -0.68 -6.23 -5.99
C PHE A 46 -1.02 -6.54 -4.53
N ASP A 47 -1.81 -7.57 -4.27
CA ASP A 47 -2.19 -7.97 -2.91
C ASP A 47 -0.98 -8.48 -2.11
N GLU A 48 -0.09 -9.25 -2.76
CA GLU A 48 1.17 -9.70 -2.18
C GLU A 48 2.10 -8.51 -1.88
N VAL A 49 2.15 -7.51 -2.76
CA VAL A 49 2.93 -6.28 -2.51
C VAL A 49 2.36 -5.48 -1.34
N VAL A 50 1.03 -5.37 -1.23
CA VAL A 50 0.36 -4.72 -0.09
C VAL A 50 0.72 -5.44 1.22
N TYR A 51 0.67 -6.78 1.24
CA TYR A 51 1.08 -7.56 2.41
C TYR A 51 2.54 -7.31 2.81
N LYS A 52 3.46 -7.26 1.82
CA LYS A 52 4.88 -6.97 2.06
C LYS A 52 5.08 -5.55 2.62
N ILE A 53 4.33 -4.56 2.14
CA ILE A 53 4.35 -3.19 2.67
C ILE A 53 3.89 -3.19 4.13
N GLU A 54 2.80 -3.89 4.45
CA GLU A 54 2.29 -3.99 5.82
C GLU A 54 3.29 -4.59 6.79
N ASP A 55 3.86 -5.73 6.46
CA ASP A 55 4.85 -6.40 7.29
C ASP A 55 6.10 -5.51 7.49
N TRP A 56 6.55 -4.86 6.42
CA TRP A 56 7.67 -3.92 6.48
C TRP A 56 7.39 -2.73 7.40
N VAL A 57 6.21 -2.10 7.29
CA VAL A 57 5.81 -0.96 8.14
C VAL A 57 5.67 -1.39 9.60
N LEU A 58 5.03 -2.53 9.88
CA LEU A 58 4.91 -3.08 11.23
C LEU A 58 6.29 -3.38 11.85
N THR A 59 7.25 -3.81 11.03
CA THR A 59 8.63 -4.01 11.46
C THR A 59 9.30 -2.68 11.82
N GLN A 60 9.17 -1.64 10.98
CA GLN A 60 9.76 -0.33 11.28
C GLN A 60 9.20 0.28 12.58
N GLN A 61 7.90 0.10 12.84
CA GLN A 61 7.24 0.59 14.06
C GLN A 61 7.78 -0.02 15.35
N LYS A 62 8.36 -1.22 15.28
CA LYS A 62 9.00 -1.87 16.44
C LYS A 62 10.43 -1.40 16.68
N LEU A 63 11.05 -0.78 15.66
CA LEU A 63 12.47 -0.42 15.64
C LEU A 63 12.72 1.08 15.87
N ILE A 64 11.73 1.93 15.60
CA ILE A 64 11.77 3.40 15.78
C ILE A 64 11.11 3.77 17.10
#